data_AF-A0A9D7FQC4-F1
#
_entry.id   AF-A0A9D7FQC4-F1
#
_cell.length_a   1.000
_cell.length_b   1.000
_cell.length_c   1.000
_cell.angle_alpha   90.00
_cell.angle_beta   90.00
_cell.angle_gamma   90.00
#
_symmetry.space_group_name_H-M   'P 1'
#
loop_
_entity.id
_entity.type
_entity.pdbx_description
1 polymer ?
#
loop_
_entity_poly.entity_id
_entity_poly.type
_entity_poly.pdbx_seq_one_letter_code
_entity_poly.pdbx_strand_id
1 'polypeptide(L)'
;MEAFYYVDGDPLKGQWIDLENINDLDDVREVLAEGGWIPRDEDGNPDYGGDLLVADVEGDLPYCFMGRYGSFDLDDFIDARDSRFDLNAIAAFIYLFDEWNAERFSDNYLGVYDSPEDYAYQYVDDCGLLDSLPKNLRCYFDYEKFASDLMINDITEHNGYYFYHW
;
A
#
# COMPACT_ATOMS: atom_id res chain seq x y z
N MET A 1 9.33 -4.52 9.20
CA MET A 1 8.43 -3.34 9.20
C MET A 1 7.94 -3.18 10.62
N GLU A 2 7.91 -1.98 11.21
CA GLU A 2 7.64 -1.85 12.66
C GLU A 2 6.60 -0.76 12.96
N ALA A 3 5.90 -0.88 14.10
CA ALA A 3 5.02 0.16 14.62
C ALA A 3 5.20 0.31 16.13
N PHE A 4 5.17 1.56 16.62
CA PHE A 4 5.21 1.85 18.04
C PHE A 4 3.80 1.86 18.62
N TYR A 5 3.41 0.76 19.27
CA TYR A 5 2.14 0.65 19.97
C TYR A 5 2.24 1.13 21.41
N TYR A 6 1.23 1.86 21.88
CA TYR A 6 1.14 2.36 23.24
C TYR A 6 -0.30 2.30 23.78
N VAL A 7 -0.40 2.41 25.10
CA VAL A 7 -1.65 2.25 25.86
C VAL A 7 -1.97 3.48 26.70
N ASP A 8 -3.22 3.58 27.17
CA ASP A 8 -3.73 4.67 28.02
C ASP A 8 -3.59 6.10 27.45
N GLY A 9 -3.28 6.25 26.15
CA GLY A 9 -2.96 7.55 25.57
C GLY A 9 -1.61 8.12 26.01
N ASP A 10 -0.74 7.32 26.65
CA ASP A 10 0.58 7.73 27.11
C ASP A 10 1.68 7.08 26.24
N PRO A 11 2.35 7.84 25.36
CA PRO A 11 3.37 7.29 24.47
C PRO A 11 4.64 6.80 25.22
N LEU A 12 4.72 6.99 26.53
CA LEU A 12 5.76 6.38 27.38
C LEU A 12 5.40 4.96 27.83
N LYS A 13 4.16 4.52 27.60
CA LYS A 13 3.64 3.19 27.94
C LYS A 13 3.45 2.37 26.66
N GLY A 14 4.56 2.05 26.00
CA GLY A 14 4.52 1.39 24.71
C GLY A 14 5.88 0.86 24.28
N GLN A 15 5.89 0.13 23.17
CA GLN A 15 7.10 -0.37 22.55
C GLN A 15 6.94 -0.51 21.04
N TRP A 16 8.09 -0.60 20.37
CA TRP A 16 8.17 -1.00 18.98
C TRP A 16 7.81 -2.48 18.84
N ILE A 17 6.98 -2.78 17.85
CA ILE A 17 6.51 -4.12 17.51
C ILE A 17 6.86 -4.38 16.05
N ASP A 18 7.53 -5.50 15.80
CA ASP A 18 7.78 -6.00 14.45
C ASP A 18 6.49 -6.57 13.85
N LEU A 19 6.02 -5.92 12.80
CA LEU A 19 4.78 -6.24 12.12
C LEU A 19 4.89 -7.45 11.18
N GLU A 20 6.08 -8.02 10.96
CA GLU A 20 6.25 -9.17 10.08
C GLU A 20 5.52 -10.43 10.59
N ASN A 21 5.36 -10.55 11.92
CA ASN A 21 4.79 -11.75 12.55
C ASN A 21 3.43 -11.51 13.22
N ILE A 22 2.84 -10.33 13.07
CA ILE A 22 1.53 -9.98 13.65
C ILE A 22 0.42 -10.37 12.69
N ASN A 23 -0.53 -11.22 13.11
CA ASN A 23 -1.63 -11.70 12.26
C ASN A 23 -3.01 -11.21 12.72
N ASP A 24 -3.08 -10.63 13.91
CA ASP A 24 -4.27 -10.01 14.47
C ASP A 24 -3.90 -9.09 15.65
N LEU A 25 -4.91 -8.47 16.26
CA LEU A 25 -4.72 -7.64 17.45
C LEU A 25 -4.33 -8.46 18.69
N ASP A 26 -4.56 -9.76 18.73
CA ASP A 26 -4.21 -10.59 19.88
C ASP A 26 -2.69 -10.85 19.90
N ASP A 27 -2.06 -11.02 18.73
CA ASP A 27 -0.60 -11.03 18.61
C ASP A 27 0.03 -9.72 19.13
N VAL A 28 -0.57 -8.56 18.82
CA VAL A 28 -0.12 -7.26 19.34
C VAL A 28 -0.23 -7.21 20.87
N ARG A 29 -1.37 -7.68 21.42
CA ARG A 29 -1.59 -7.76 22.87
C ARG A 29 -0.58 -8.68 23.53
N GLU A 30 -0.26 -9.82 22.92
CA GLU A 30 0.74 -10.73 23.47
C GLU A 30 2.10 -10.06 23.58
N VAL A 31 2.58 -9.40 22.52
CA VAL A 31 3.86 -8.67 22.56
C VAL A 31 3.86 -7.59 23.65
N LEU A 32 2.78 -6.80 23.78
CA LEU A 32 2.64 -5.79 24.83
C LEU A 32 2.61 -6.40 26.24
N ALA A 33 1.95 -7.54 26.42
CA ALA A 33 1.86 -8.24 27.70
C ALA A 33 3.19 -8.88 28.10
N GLU A 34 3.93 -9.45 27.14
CA GLU A 34 5.31 -9.92 27.35
C GLU A 34 6.26 -8.77 27.73
N GLY A 35 6.07 -7.59 27.13
CA GLY A 35 6.79 -6.37 27.48
C GLY A 35 6.39 -5.77 28.83
N GLY A 36 5.33 -6.28 29.47
CA GLY A 36 4.81 -5.77 30.74
C GLY A 36 4.06 -4.44 30.64
N TRP A 37 3.63 -4.05 29.44
CA TRP A 37 2.87 -2.82 29.20
C TRP A 37 1.39 -2.97 29.52
N ILE A 38 0.87 -4.18 29.37
CA ILE A 38 -0.51 -4.53 29.71
C ILE A 38 -0.55 -5.72 30.68
N PRO A 39 -1.59 -5.82 31.53
CA PRO A 39 -1.68 -6.91 32.48
C PRO A 39 -2.07 -8.23 31.81
N ARG A 40 -1.86 -9.32 32.54
CA ARG A 40 -2.34 -10.66 32.21
C ARG A 40 -3.35 -11.12 33.25
N ASP A 41 -4.29 -11.96 32.84
CA ASP A 41 -5.27 -12.60 33.71
C ASP A 41 -4.66 -13.77 34.54
N GLU A 42 -5.51 -14.47 35.30
CA GLU A 42 -5.10 -15.62 36.11
C GLU A 42 -4.63 -16.83 35.27
N ASP A 43 -5.09 -16.93 34.03
CA ASP A 43 -4.74 -18.00 33.08
C ASP A 43 -3.49 -17.64 32.26
N GLY A 44 -2.98 -16.41 32.40
CA GLY A 44 -1.78 -15.90 31.73
C GLY A 44 -2.06 -15.24 30.39
N ASN A 45 -3.31 -15.02 30.00
CA ASN A 45 -3.65 -14.34 28.74
C ASN A 45 -3.61 -12.81 28.93
N PRO A 46 -3.30 -12.03 27.88
CA PRO A 46 -3.40 -10.58 27.92
C PRO A 46 -4.81 -10.11 28.30
N ASP A 47 -4.92 -9.29 29.34
CA ASP A 47 -6.20 -8.73 29.82
C ASP A 47 -6.13 -7.20 29.84
N TYR A 48 -6.49 -6.59 28.70
CA TYR A 48 -6.52 -5.14 28.57
C TYR A 48 -7.73 -4.70 27.75
N GLY A 49 -8.65 -3.98 28.41
CA GLY A 49 -9.87 -3.45 27.79
C GLY A 49 -9.76 -2.00 27.30
N GLY A 50 -8.56 -1.40 27.32
CA GLY A 50 -8.33 -0.06 26.80
C GLY A 50 -7.98 -0.04 25.32
N ASP A 51 -7.88 1.16 24.76
CA ASP A 51 -7.50 1.36 23.36
C ASP A 51 -6.00 1.16 23.14
N LEU A 52 -5.65 0.45 22.08
CA LEU A 52 -4.28 0.35 21.57
C LEU A 52 -4.10 1.41 20.49
N LEU A 53 -3.08 2.24 20.64
CA LEU A 53 -2.79 3.34 19.73
C LEU A 53 -1.39 3.17 19.13
N VAL A 54 -1.18 3.70 17.94
CA VAL A 54 0.12 3.73 17.25
C VAL A 54 0.64 5.16 17.22
N ALA A 55 1.85 5.38 17.73
CA ALA A 55 2.45 6.71 17.78
C ALA A 55 3.30 7.00 16.54
N ASP A 56 3.92 5.95 15.99
CA ASP A 56 4.88 6.03 14.90
C ASP A 56 5.01 4.69 14.18
N VAL A 57 5.50 4.70 12.94
CA VAL A 57 5.68 3.51 12.11
C VAL A 57 6.97 3.60 11.29
N GLU A 58 7.62 2.45 11.09
CA GLU A 58 8.79 2.31 10.22
C GLU A 58 8.50 1.37 9.04
N GLY A 59 8.56 1.94 7.85
CA GLY A 59 8.34 1.28 6.57
C GLY A 59 7.29 1.99 5.71
N ASP A 60 7.48 1.94 4.39
CA ASP A 60 6.60 2.63 3.44
C ASP A 60 5.16 2.07 3.48
N LEU A 61 5.02 0.74 3.59
CA LEU A 61 3.72 0.08 3.64
C LEU A 61 2.95 0.39 4.94
N PRO A 62 3.50 0.19 6.16
CA PRO A 62 2.81 0.58 7.40
C PRO A 62 2.36 2.04 7.42
N TYR A 63 3.15 2.95 6.83
CA TYR A 63 2.80 4.37 6.77
C TYR A 63 1.47 4.63 6.04
N CYS A 64 1.14 3.81 5.04
CA CYS A 64 -0.13 3.89 4.31
C CYS A 64 -1.35 3.54 5.17
N PHE A 65 -1.19 2.78 6.26
CA PHE A 65 -2.28 2.34 7.14
C PHE A 65 -2.33 3.13 8.46
N MET A 66 -1.40 4.07 8.65
CA MET A 66 -1.42 4.97 9.79
C MET A 66 -2.50 6.04 9.59
N GLY A 67 -3.55 5.95 10.39
CA GLY A 67 -4.62 6.92 10.40
C GLY A 67 -4.35 8.11 11.32
N ARG A 68 -5.31 9.04 11.35
CA ARG A 68 -5.27 10.19 12.26
C ARG A 68 -5.49 9.75 13.71
N TYR A 69 -4.93 10.52 14.65
CA TYR A 69 -5.11 10.30 16.10
C TYR A 69 -4.58 8.95 16.62
N GLY A 70 -3.61 8.37 15.92
CA GLY A 70 -2.94 7.13 16.34
C GLY A 70 -3.74 5.86 16.09
N SER A 71 -4.75 5.90 15.21
CA SER A 71 -5.35 4.67 14.69
C SER A 71 -4.41 4.02 13.68
N PHE A 72 -4.41 2.69 13.62
CA PHE A 72 -3.69 1.93 12.60
C PHE A 72 -4.61 0.83 12.08
N ASP A 73 -4.81 0.77 10.77
CA ASP A 73 -5.65 -0.25 10.15
C ASP A 73 -4.86 -1.55 10.01
N LEU A 74 -4.86 -2.34 11.08
CA LEU A 74 -4.07 -3.57 11.15
C LEU A 74 -4.60 -4.64 10.19
N ASP A 75 -5.92 -4.74 10.04
CA ASP A 75 -6.54 -5.77 9.20
C ASP A 75 -6.20 -5.53 7.72
N ASP A 76 -6.37 -4.30 7.24
CA ASP A 76 -6.02 -3.95 5.87
C ASP A 76 -4.49 -4.00 5.63
N PHE A 77 -3.69 -3.62 6.63
CA PHE A 77 -2.23 -3.78 6.57
C PHE A 77 -1.81 -5.25 6.39
N ILE A 78 -2.41 -6.16 7.16
CA ILE A 78 -2.12 -7.60 7.08
C ILE A 78 -2.55 -8.15 5.72
N ASP A 79 -3.74 -7.81 5.24
CA ASP A 79 -4.22 -8.23 3.92
C ASP A 79 -3.28 -7.74 2.80
N ALA A 80 -2.82 -6.48 2.88
CA ALA A 80 -1.85 -5.92 1.95
C ALA A 80 -0.48 -6.61 2.02
N ARG A 81 0.07 -6.79 3.23
CA ARG A 81 1.35 -7.44 3.49
C ARG A 81 1.38 -8.88 2.96
N ASP A 82 0.31 -9.63 3.20
CA ASP A 82 0.20 -11.04 2.84
C ASP A 82 -0.31 -11.24 1.41
N SER A 83 -0.62 -10.15 0.70
CA SER A 83 -0.92 -10.20 -0.71
C SER A 83 0.29 -10.66 -1.54
N ARG A 84 0.03 -11.15 -2.75
CA ARG A 84 1.08 -11.58 -3.69
C ARG A 84 1.74 -10.41 -4.45
N PHE A 85 1.34 -9.17 -4.16
CA PHE A 85 1.72 -8.00 -4.94
C PHE A 85 3.01 -7.37 -4.42
N ASP A 86 3.62 -6.53 -5.25
CA ASP A 86 4.78 -5.75 -4.83
C ASP A 86 4.35 -4.69 -3.81
N LEU A 87 5.03 -4.63 -2.66
CA LEU A 87 4.64 -3.74 -1.55
C LEU A 87 4.76 -2.25 -1.93
N ASN A 88 5.69 -1.87 -2.80
CA ASN A 88 5.80 -0.48 -3.26
C ASN A 88 4.67 -0.14 -4.23
N ALA A 89 4.23 -1.11 -5.04
CA ALA A 89 3.05 -0.93 -5.89
C ALA A 89 1.80 -0.73 -5.02
N ILE A 90 1.64 -1.51 -3.94
CA ILE A 90 0.55 -1.33 -2.98
C ILE A 90 0.60 0.06 -2.33
N ALA A 91 1.77 0.48 -1.86
CA ALA A 91 1.95 1.80 -1.26
C ALA A 91 1.60 2.93 -2.26
N ALA A 92 2.00 2.77 -3.53
CA ALA A 92 1.64 3.69 -4.61
C ALA A 92 0.13 3.72 -4.87
N PHE A 93 -0.52 2.56 -4.87
CA PHE A 93 -1.98 2.47 -5.01
C PHE A 93 -2.69 3.20 -3.87
N ILE A 94 -2.34 2.92 -2.62
CA ILE A 94 -2.97 3.58 -1.46
C ILE A 94 -2.72 5.08 -1.49
N TYR A 95 -1.52 5.53 -1.88
CA TYR A 95 -1.24 6.96 -2.03
C TYR A 95 -2.17 7.65 -3.05
N LEU A 96 -2.47 6.96 -4.16
CA LEU A 96 -3.29 7.51 -5.24
C LEU A 96 -4.80 7.45 -4.95
N PHE A 97 -5.25 6.42 -4.23
CA PHE A 97 -6.68 6.11 -4.08
C PHE A 97 -7.20 6.21 -2.64
N ASP A 98 -6.32 6.45 -1.67
CA ASP A 98 -6.62 6.65 -0.24
C ASP A 98 -7.30 5.43 0.44
N GLU A 99 -7.19 4.24 -0.16
CA GLU A 99 -7.73 2.99 0.38
C GLU A 99 -6.96 1.76 -0.12
N TRP A 100 -6.95 0.69 0.68
CA TRP A 100 -6.49 -0.62 0.23
C TRP A 100 -7.68 -1.46 -0.24
N ASN A 101 -7.55 -2.07 -1.42
CA ASN A 101 -8.49 -3.06 -1.91
C ASN A 101 -7.80 -3.98 -2.92
N ALA A 102 -7.56 -5.23 -2.54
CA ALA A 102 -6.80 -6.17 -3.37
C ALA A 102 -7.42 -6.45 -4.75
N GLU A 103 -8.76 -6.46 -4.85
CA GLU A 103 -9.47 -6.68 -6.12
C GLU A 103 -9.30 -5.47 -7.05
N ARG A 104 -9.55 -4.26 -6.55
CA ARG A 104 -9.31 -3.03 -7.31
C ARG A 104 -7.86 -2.84 -7.70
N PHE A 105 -6.93 -3.18 -6.80
CA PHE A 105 -5.51 -3.17 -7.14
C PHE A 105 -5.24 -4.09 -8.34
N SER A 106 -5.72 -5.34 -8.27
CA SER A 106 -5.49 -6.33 -9.32
C SER A 106 -6.11 -5.93 -10.67
N ASP A 107 -7.27 -5.28 -10.66
CA ASP A 107 -7.99 -4.90 -11.87
C ASP A 107 -7.41 -3.65 -12.53
N ASN A 108 -6.79 -2.75 -11.76
CA ASN A 108 -6.32 -1.46 -12.25
C ASN A 108 -4.80 -1.39 -12.46
N TYR A 109 -4.01 -2.34 -11.93
CA TYR A 109 -2.56 -2.28 -12.02
C TYR A 109 -2.04 -2.55 -13.45
N LEU A 110 -1.28 -1.59 -13.99
CA LEU A 110 -0.76 -1.61 -15.35
C LEU A 110 0.70 -2.04 -15.44
N GLY A 111 1.42 -2.04 -14.32
CA GLY A 111 2.84 -2.39 -14.25
C GLY A 111 3.74 -1.21 -13.87
N VAL A 112 5.03 -1.42 -14.09
CA VAL A 112 6.10 -0.46 -13.77
C VAL A 112 6.73 0.05 -15.06
N TYR A 113 6.86 1.37 -15.18
CA TYR A 113 7.44 2.02 -16.36
C TYR A 113 8.33 3.20 -15.95
N ASP A 114 9.41 3.43 -16.68
CA ASP A 114 10.36 4.52 -16.40
C ASP A 114 9.79 5.90 -16.79
N SER A 115 8.86 5.94 -17.74
CA SER A 115 8.18 7.15 -18.17
C SER A 115 6.78 6.88 -18.75
N PRO A 116 5.91 7.90 -18.80
CA PRO A 116 4.60 7.76 -19.47
C PRO A 116 4.74 7.41 -20.96
N GLU A 117 5.81 7.85 -21.61
CA GLU A 117 6.10 7.52 -23.01
C GLU A 117 6.41 6.03 -23.19
N ASP A 118 7.14 5.42 -22.24
CA ASP A 118 7.43 3.97 -22.28
C ASP A 118 6.15 3.14 -22.12
N TYR A 119 5.26 3.55 -21.21
CA TYR A 119 3.94 2.94 -21.09
C TYR A 119 3.15 3.07 -22.40
N ALA A 120 3.09 4.27 -22.97
CA ALA A 120 2.36 4.52 -24.20
C ALA A 120 2.90 3.70 -25.38
N TYR A 121 4.23 3.52 -25.46
CA TYR A 121 4.85 2.64 -26.44
C TYR A 121 4.38 1.20 -26.29
N GLN A 122 4.46 0.66 -25.06
CA GLN A 122 4.05 -0.71 -24.76
C GLN A 122 2.56 -0.93 -25.05
N TYR A 123 1.70 0.01 -24.61
CA TYR A 123 0.26 -0.04 -24.85
C TYR A 123 -0.09 -0.05 -26.35
N VAL A 124 0.58 0.79 -27.15
CA VAL A 124 0.40 0.85 -28.60
C VAL A 124 0.80 -0.45 -29.29
N ASP A 125 1.91 -1.05 -28.86
CA ASP A 125 2.40 -2.32 -29.39
C ASP A 125 1.47 -3.48 -29.01
N ASP A 126 1.12 -3.61 -27.72
CA ASP A 126 0.26 -4.68 -27.19
C ASP A 126 -1.14 -4.65 -27.77
N CYS A 127 -1.72 -3.46 -27.97
CA CYS A 127 -3.05 -3.30 -28.56
C CYS A 127 -3.04 -3.31 -30.09
N GLY A 128 -1.86 -3.29 -30.73
CA GLY A 128 -1.74 -3.20 -32.19
C GLY A 128 -2.39 -1.94 -32.76
N LEU A 129 -2.38 -0.82 -32.03
CA LEU A 129 -3.10 0.42 -32.40
C LEU A 129 -2.70 0.94 -33.79
N LEU A 130 -1.45 0.72 -34.18
CA LEU A 130 -0.89 1.16 -35.46
C LEU A 130 -0.81 0.04 -36.50
N ASP A 131 -1.39 -1.14 -36.23
CA ASP A 131 -1.18 -2.29 -37.11
C ASP A 131 -1.81 -2.14 -38.49
N SER A 132 -2.92 -1.40 -38.55
CA SER A 132 -3.57 -1.03 -39.81
C SER A 132 -2.75 -0.05 -40.66
N LEU A 133 -1.74 0.61 -40.10
CA LEU A 133 -0.90 1.56 -40.83
C LEU A 133 0.28 0.88 -41.52
N PRO A 134 0.62 1.30 -42.76
CA PRO A 134 1.88 0.94 -43.41
C PRO A 134 3.09 1.25 -42.50
N LYS A 135 4.08 0.37 -42.49
CA LYS A 135 5.26 0.48 -41.60
C LYS A 135 5.96 1.84 -41.68
N ASN A 136 6.01 2.44 -42.87
CA ASN A 136 6.64 3.75 -43.09
C ASN A 136 5.86 4.92 -42.47
N LEU A 137 4.60 4.72 -42.07
CA LEU A 137 3.80 5.74 -41.39
C LEU A 137 3.82 5.60 -39.87
N ARG A 138 4.11 4.40 -39.34
CA ARG A 138 4.14 4.15 -37.89
C ARG A 138 5.17 5.02 -37.16
N CYS A 139 6.29 5.35 -37.81
CA CYS A 139 7.34 6.21 -37.23
C CYS A 139 6.95 7.69 -37.06
N TYR A 140 5.76 8.10 -37.50
CA TYR A 140 5.23 9.46 -37.29
C TYR A 140 4.27 9.56 -36.11
N PHE A 141 3.98 8.46 -35.41
CA PHE A 141 3.14 8.50 -34.22
C PHE A 141 3.87 9.23 -33.10
N ASP A 142 3.16 10.16 -32.46
CA ASP A 142 3.68 11.04 -31.41
C ASP A 142 3.36 10.43 -30.04
N TYR A 143 4.27 9.56 -29.56
CA TYR A 143 4.08 8.81 -28.30
C TYR A 143 4.03 9.73 -27.09
N GLU A 144 4.81 10.81 -27.07
CA GLU A 144 4.82 11.79 -25.97
C GLU A 144 3.44 12.43 -25.78
N LYS A 145 2.80 12.88 -26.86
CA LYS A 145 1.45 13.46 -26.77
C LYS A 145 0.40 12.43 -26.41
N PHE A 146 0.50 11.24 -26.98
CA PHE A 146 -0.44 10.17 -26.65
C PHE A 146 -0.34 9.75 -25.18
N ALA A 147 0.89 9.65 -24.64
CA ALA A 147 1.13 9.43 -23.23
C ALA A 147 0.52 10.54 -22.37
N SER A 148 0.71 11.81 -22.77
CA SER A 148 0.10 12.94 -22.05
C SER A 148 -1.42 12.87 -22.03
N ASP A 149 -2.07 12.46 -23.12
CA ASP A 149 -3.52 12.29 -23.18
C ASP A 149 -3.99 11.13 -22.27
N LEU A 150 -3.26 10.01 -22.25
CA LEU A 150 -3.55 8.87 -21.37
C LEU A 150 -3.45 9.24 -19.89
N MET A 151 -2.40 9.97 -19.49
CA MET A 151 -2.18 10.39 -18.10
C MET A 151 -3.21 11.41 -17.60
N ILE A 152 -3.86 12.15 -18.52
CA ILE A 152 -4.89 13.12 -18.15
C ILE A 152 -6.25 12.43 -17.94
N ASN A 153 -6.56 11.42 -18.74
CA ASN A 153 -7.92 10.90 -18.84
C ASN A 153 -8.10 9.52 -18.20
N ASP A 154 -7.10 8.64 -18.35
CA ASP A 154 -7.31 7.20 -18.18
C ASP A 154 -6.37 6.58 -17.13
N ILE A 155 -5.24 7.22 -16.82
CA ILE A 155 -4.15 6.61 -16.06
C ILE A 155 -3.56 7.57 -15.05
N THR A 156 -3.15 7.05 -13.90
CA THR A 156 -2.38 7.76 -12.89
C THR A 156 -1.12 6.97 -12.52
N GLU A 157 -0.13 7.65 -11.96
CA GLU A 157 1.18 7.08 -11.65
C GLU A 157 1.70 7.61 -10.32
N HIS A 158 2.39 6.73 -9.59
CA HIS A 158 3.20 7.12 -8.45
C HIS A 158 4.44 6.21 -8.33
N ASN A 159 5.63 6.80 -8.24
CA ASN A 159 6.93 6.13 -8.11
C ASN A 159 7.20 5.03 -9.18
N GLY A 160 6.79 5.27 -10.41
CA GLY A 160 6.92 4.37 -11.56
C GLY A 160 5.83 3.32 -11.67
N TYR A 161 4.87 3.26 -10.74
CA TYR A 161 3.74 2.32 -10.75
C TYR A 161 2.50 2.96 -11.37
N TYR A 162 1.96 2.33 -12.40
CA TYR A 162 0.86 2.87 -13.20
C TYR A 162 -0.45 2.12 -12.91
N PHE A 163 -1.54 2.89 -12.85
CA PHE A 163 -2.88 2.37 -12.59
C PHE A 163 -3.92 3.05 -13.47
N TYR A 164 -4.98 2.33 -13.84
CA TYR A 164 -6.16 2.97 -14.43
C TYR A 164 -6.81 3.95 -13.43
N HIS A 165 -7.25 5.09 -13.95
CA HIS A 165 -8.08 6.08 -13.27
C HIS A 165 -9.56 5.70 -13.42
N TRP A 166 -10.40 6.02 -12.42
CA TRP A 166 -11.84 5.72 -12.42
C TRP A 166 -12.71 6.90 -11.99
#